data_AF-A0A480ATR7-F1
#
_entry.id   AF-A0A480ATR7-F1
#
_cell.length_a   1.000
_cell.length_b   1.000
_cell.length_c   1.000
_cell.angle_alpha   90.00
_cell.angle_beta   90.00
_cell.angle_gamma   90.00
#
_symmetry.space_group_name_H-M   'P 1'
#
loop_
_entity.id
_entity.type
_entity.pdbx_description
1 polymer ?
#
loop_
_entity_poly.entity_id
_entity_poly.type
_entity_poly.pdbx_seq_one_letter_code
_entity_poly.pdbx_strand_id
1 'polypeptide(L)'
;MTSQATLDGLEPPITQDPDYPELIRELASVVERQLIGIDIEPDRAAAVAEATAEAVREHFGGSPLYWAKGETMRQRRRRERMWNEFTGNNYAALARRYGICLQQAYRVIAVARREHAARVQGDMFAQQDPPAKQ
;
A
#
# COMPACT_ATOMS: atom_id res chain seq x y z
N MET A 1 24.47 26.90 9.32
CA MET A 1 24.14 26.52 10.70
C MET A 1 22.69 26.07 10.73
N THR A 2 22.43 24.78 10.53
CA THR A 2 21.10 24.18 10.75
C THR A 2 21.28 22.77 11.29
N SER A 3 20.99 22.63 12.58
CA SER A 3 20.72 21.42 13.38
C SER A 3 21.42 20.11 13.01
N GLN A 4 22.61 19.94 13.59
CA GLN A 4 23.15 18.64 13.98
C GLN A 4 22.59 18.30 15.38
N ALA A 5 21.27 18.10 15.47
CA ALA A 5 20.65 17.69 16.72
C ALA A 5 20.88 16.18 16.92
N THR A 6 21.89 15.88 17.73
CA THR A 6 21.82 14.87 18.79
C THR A 6 21.51 13.44 18.33
N LEU A 7 22.52 12.73 17.82
CA LEU A 7 22.51 11.26 17.70
C LEU A 7 23.35 10.57 18.79
N ASP A 8 23.88 11.32 19.75
CA ASP A 8 24.97 10.85 20.63
C ASP A 8 24.53 10.61 22.10
N GLY A 9 23.25 10.31 22.33
CA GLY A 9 22.73 10.20 23.70
C GLY A 9 21.42 9.46 23.89
N LEU A 10 21.02 8.59 22.96
CA LEU A 10 19.87 7.72 23.23
C LEU A 10 20.33 6.54 24.10
N GLU A 11 19.61 6.34 25.20
CA GLU A 11 19.52 5.07 25.93
C GLU A 11 19.38 3.90 24.92
N PRO A 12 19.81 2.66 25.27
CA PRO A 12 19.68 1.52 24.37
C PRO A 12 18.25 1.48 23.81
N PRO A 13 18.11 1.28 22.50
CA PRO A 13 16.86 1.55 21.81
C PRO A 13 15.75 0.73 22.47
N ILE A 14 14.61 1.37 22.79
CA ILE A 14 13.51 0.75 23.56
C ILE A 14 13.01 -0.52 22.85
N THR A 15 13.21 -0.57 21.54
CA THR A 15 12.96 -1.73 20.68
C THR A 15 13.78 -2.99 21.03
N GLN A 16 14.84 -2.88 21.84
CA GLN A 16 15.64 -4.01 22.35
C GLN A 16 15.10 -4.58 23.67
N ASP A 17 14.19 -3.88 24.35
CA ASP A 17 13.57 -4.36 25.59
C ASP A 17 12.80 -5.68 25.32
N PRO A 18 12.96 -6.74 26.13
CA PRO A 18 12.24 -8.01 25.94
C PRO A 18 10.71 -7.86 25.97
N ASP A 19 10.18 -6.90 26.72
CA ASP A 19 8.74 -6.65 26.83
C ASP A 19 8.21 -5.75 25.70
N TYR A 20 9.08 -5.28 24.80
CA TYR A 20 8.66 -4.48 23.66
C TYR A 20 7.83 -5.30 22.67
N PRO A 21 6.65 -4.81 22.23
CA PRO A 21 5.76 -5.55 21.35
C PRO A 21 6.45 -6.04 20.07
N GLU A 22 6.42 -7.37 19.85
CA GLU A 22 7.13 -8.04 18.75
C GLU A 22 6.76 -7.48 17.36
N LEU A 23 5.47 -7.23 17.11
CA LEU A 23 5.02 -6.69 15.83
C LEU A 23 5.61 -5.31 15.52
N ILE A 24 5.78 -4.48 16.54
CA ILE A 24 6.34 -3.13 16.39
C ILE A 24 7.87 -3.22 16.20
N ARG A 25 8.52 -4.18 16.86
CA ARG A 25 9.95 -4.48 16.64
C ARG A 25 10.22 -4.94 15.20
N GLU A 26 9.37 -5.82 14.68
CA GLU A 26 9.47 -6.26 13.28
C GLU A 26 9.19 -5.11 12.33
N LEU A 27 8.25 -4.21 12.64
CA LEU A 27 8.01 -3.01 11.84
C LEU A 27 9.28 -2.13 11.75
N ALA A 28 9.95 -1.87 12.87
CA ALA A 28 11.23 -1.14 12.89
C ALA A 28 12.25 -1.83 11.96
N SER A 29 12.41 -3.14 12.11
CA SER A 29 13.33 -3.94 11.31
C SER A 29 13.01 -3.91 9.81
N VAL A 30 11.73 -3.93 9.44
CA VAL A 30 11.28 -3.79 8.04
C VAL A 30 11.64 -2.40 7.50
N VAL A 31 11.37 -1.34 8.24
CA VAL A 31 11.64 0.05 7.82
C VAL A 31 13.13 0.27 7.63
N GLU A 32 13.95 -0.14 8.60
CA GLU A 32 15.41 -0.05 8.54
C GLU A 32 15.96 -0.72 7.28
N ARG A 33 15.55 -1.97 7.00
CA ARG A 33 15.97 -2.70 5.79
C ARG A 33 15.58 -1.97 4.50
N GLN A 34 14.41 -1.33 4.46
CA GLN A 34 13.99 -0.55 3.28
C GLN A 34 14.82 0.72 3.11
N LEU A 35 15.16 1.40 4.21
CA LEU A 35 15.99 2.61 4.19
C LEU A 35 17.43 2.30 3.75
N ILE A 36 18.02 1.23 4.27
CA ILE A 36 19.34 0.74 3.81
C ILE A 36 19.27 0.36 2.32
N GLY A 37 18.18 -0.26 1.88
CA GLY A 37 17.97 -0.62 0.47
C GLY A 37 17.89 0.56 -0.51
N ILE A 38 17.75 1.80 -0.02
CA ILE A 38 17.81 3.04 -0.81
C ILE A 38 19.04 3.90 -0.44
N ASP A 39 20.10 3.25 0.07
CA ASP A 39 21.40 3.84 0.42
C ASP A 39 21.35 4.92 1.51
N ILE A 40 20.42 4.82 2.46
CA ILE A 40 20.49 5.58 3.71
C ILE A 40 21.53 4.94 4.62
N GLU A 41 22.36 5.78 5.23
CA GLU A 41 23.40 5.38 6.18
C GLU A 41 22.80 4.58 7.37
N PRO A 42 23.42 3.45 7.79
CA PRO A 42 22.85 2.53 8.77
C PRO A 42 22.40 3.17 10.09
N ASP A 43 23.22 4.05 10.69
CA ASP A 43 22.89 4.66 11.98
C ASP A 43 21.67 5.57 11.84
N ARG A 44 21.59 6.35 10.75
CA ARG A 44 20.40 7.13 10.41
C ARG A 44 19.18 6.26 10.10
N ALA A 45 19.37 5.14 9.41
CA ALA A 45 18.29 4.22 9.08
C ALA A 45 17.67 3.61 10.35
N ALA A 46 18.51 3.17 11.29
CA ALA A 46 18.09 2.66 12.59
C ALA A 46 17.34 3.72 13.40
N ALA A 47 17.88 4.94 13.50
CA ALA A 47 17.22 6.03 14.23
C ALA A 47 15.84 6.39 13.65
N VAL A 48 15.71 6.45 12.32
CA VAL A 48 14.41 6.72 11.67
C VAL A 48 13.45 5.55 11.86
N ALA A 49 13.92 4.31 11.76
CA ALA A 49 13.10 3.13 11.95
C ALA A 49 12.55 3.05 13.37
N GLU A 50 13.37 3.35 14.39
CA GLU A 50 12.94 3.39 15.78
C GLU A 50 11.92 4.50 16.03
N ALA A 51 12.20 5.73 15.58
CA ALA A 51 11.26 6.84 15.71
C ALA A 51 9.91 6.54 15.02
N THR A 52 9.95 5.85 13.88
CA THR A 52 8.74 5.41 13.16
C THR A 52 7.97 4.36 13.95
N ALA A 53 8.66 3.37 14.51
CA ALA A 53 8.06 2.30 15.31
C ALA A 53 7.38 2.86 16.56
N GLU A 54 8.03 3.80 17.23
CA GLU A 54 7.48 4.47 18.41
C GLU A 54 6.26 5.33 18.06
N ALA A 55 6.34 6.12 16.97
CA ALA A 55 5.19 6.89 16.50
C ALA A 55 3.97 6.00 16.19
N VAL A 56 4.21 4.82 15.60
CA VAL A 56 3.14 3.84 15.33
C VAL A 56 2.59 3.23 16.62
N ARG A 57 3.46 2.89 17.58
CA ARG A 57 3.05 2.38 18.89
C ARG A 57 2.18 3.39 19.64
N GLU A 58 2.55 4.65 19.65
CA GLU A 58 1.80 5.72 20.33
C GLU A 58 0.46 6.01 19.62
N HIS A 59 0.45 6.07 18.29
CA HIS A 59 -0.76 6.41 17.52
C HIS A 59 -1.77 5.27 17.42
N PHE A 60 -1.31 4.02 17.30
CA PHE A 60 -2.17 2.85 17.08
C PHE A 60 -2.24 1.91 18.29
N GLY A 61 -1.49 2.21 19.35
CA GLY A 61 -1.50 1.46 20.60
C GLY A 61 -2.90 1.38 21.22
N GLY A 62 -3.26 0.21 21.73
CA GLY A 62 -4.57 -0.04 22.35
C GLY A 62 -5.71 -0.37 21.38
N SER A 63 -5.50 -0.28 20.06
CA SER A 63 -6.50 -0.66 19.06
C SER A 63 -6.21 -2.05 18.44
N PRO A 64 -7.21 -2.92 18.25
CA PRO A 64 -7.02 -4.15 17.48
C PRO A 64 -6.82 -3.80 16.00
N LEU A 65 -5.57 -3.88 15.53
CA LEU A 65 -5.20 -3.54 14.16
C LEU A 65 -5.20 -4.79 13.26
N TYR A 66 -5.99 -4.77 12.18
CA TYR A 66 -5.93 -5.78 11.12
C TYR A 66 -5.08 -5.30 9.95
N TRP A 67 -4.03 -6.06 9.61
CA TRP A 67 -3.19 -5.80 8.44
C TRP A 67 -3.72 -6.56 7.23
N ALA A 68 -4.43 -5.86 6.34
CA ALA A 68 -4.87 -6.44 5.08
C ALA A 68 -3.65 -6.78 4.20
N LYS A 69 -3.57 -8.01 3.67
CA LYS A 69 -2.49 -8.45 2.74
C LYS A 69 -2.42 -7.66 1.42
N GLY A 70 -3.34 -6.73 1.19
CA GLY A 70 -3.33 -5.84 0.03
C GLY A 70 -3.51 -6.54 -1.32
N GLU A 71 -3.93 -7.81 -1.34
CA GLU A 71 -4.14 -8.57 -2.58
C GLU A 71 -5.16 -7.88 -3.48
N THR A 72 -6.27 -7.42 -2.91
CA THR A 72 -7.28 -6.62 -3.61
C THR A 72 -6.72 -5.32 -4.18
N MET A 73 -5.88 -4.60 -3.41
CA MET A 73 -5.23 -3.37 -3.87
C MET A 73 -4.23 -3.64 -5.00
N ARG A 74 -3.38 -4.67 -4.89
CA ARG A 74 -2.40 -5.06 -5.93
C ARG A 74 -3.11 -5.47 -7.21
N GLN A 75 -4.15 -6.29 -7.10
CA GLN A 75 -4.93 -6.72 -8.25
C GLN A 75 -5.64 -5.52 -8.90
N ARG A 76 -6.20 -4.60 -8.12
CA ARG A 76 -6.80 -3.36 -8.64
C ARG A 76 -5.77 -2.52 -9.40
N ARG A 77 -4.62 -2.22 -8.79
CA ARG A 77 -3.54 -1.44 -9.44
C ARG A 77 -3.05 -2.11 -10.72
N ARG A 78 -2.93 -3.43 -10.71
CA ARG A 78 -2.55 -4.20 -11.90
C ARG A 78 -3.60 -4.08 -13.01
N ARG A 79 -4.90 -4.22 -12.69
CA ARG A 79 -5.98 -4.02 -13.67
C ARG A 79 -5.97 -2.61 -14.26
N GLU A 80 -5.78 -1.59 -13.42
CA GLU A 80 -5.69 -0.19 -13.86
C GLU A 80 -4.52 0.01 -14.83
N ARG A 81 -3.34 -0.55 -14.54
CA ARG A 81 -2.19 -0.51 -15.46
C ARG A 81 -2.49 -1.21 -16.78
N MET A 82 -3.06 -2.41 -16.72
CA MET A 82 -3.45 -3.16 -17.93
C MET A 82 -4.48 -2.40 -18.77
N TRP A 83 -5.42 -1.69 -18.14
CA TRP A 83 -6.42 -0.86 -18.84
C TRP A 83 -5.79 0.35 -19.51
N ASN A 84 -4.87 1.05 -18.83
CA ASN A 84 -4.19 2.21 -19.39
C ASN A 84 -3.30 1.84 -20.59
N GLU A 85 -2.80 0.61 -20.65
CA GLU A 85 -1.98 0.08 -21.75
C GLU A 85 -2.80 -0.62 -22.85
N PHE A 86 -4.12 -0.71 -22.69
CA PHE A 86 -4.99 -1.42 -23.62
C PHE A 86 -5.34 -0.54 -24.83
N THR A 87 -5.03 -1.02 -26.03
CA THR A 87 -5.25 -0.28 -27.30
C THR A 87 -6.50 -0.74 -28.06
N GLY A 88 -7.30 -1.65 -27.50
CA GLY A 88 -8.53 -2.16 -28.12
C GLY A 88 -8.44 -3.60 -28.65
N ASN A 89 -7.24 -4.04 -29.07
CA ASN A 89 -7.04 -5.37 -29.65
C ASN A 89 -5.73 -6.07 -29.21
N ASN A 90 -4.94 -5.46 -28.32
CA ASN A 90 -3.62 -5.93 -27.92
C ASN A 90 -3.61 -6.97 -26.76
N TYR A 91 -4.64 -7.81 -26.65
CA TYR A 91 -4.81 -8.77 -25.55
C TYR A 91 -3.62 -9.74 -25.39
N ALA A 92 -3.10 -10.28 -26.49
CA ALA A 92 -1.97 -11.20 -26.47
C ALA A 92 -0.67 -10.53 -25.99
N ALA A 93 -0.45 -9.26 -26.36
CA ALA A 93 0.70 -8.49 -25.92
C ALA A 93 0.64 -8.21 -24.40
N LEU A 94 -0.53 -7.83 -23.89
CA LEU A 94 -0.75 -7.66 -22.45
C LEU A 94 -0.59 -8.98 -21.70
N ALA A 95 -1.12 -10.08 -22.22
CA ALA A 95 -0.99 -11.40 -21.60
C ALA A 95 0.49 -11.79 -21.38
N ARG A 96 1.32 -11.60 -22.41
CA ARG A 96 2.77 -11.83 -22.34
C ARG A 96 3.46 -10.89 -21.35
N ARG A 97 3.16 -9.59 -21.40
CA ARG A 97 3.80 -8.57 -20.55
C ARG A 97 3.50 -8.78 -19.06
N TYR A 98 2.29 -9.22 -18.72
CA TYR A 98 1.86 -9.41 -17.34
C TYR A 98 1.93 -10.86 -16.86
N GLY A 99 2.50 -11.78 -17.66
CA GLY A 99 2.69 -13.18 -17.30
C GLY A 99 1.39 -13.94 -17.03
N ILE A 100 0.34 -13.70 -17.82
CA ILE A 100 -0.97 -14.36 -17.68
C ILE A 100 -1.43 -15.01 -18.98
N CYS A 101 -2.40 -15.90 -18.88
CA CYS A 101 -2.99 -16.49 -20.07
C CYS A 101 -3.92 -15.49 -20.79
N LEU A 102 -4.16 -15.73 -22.09
CA LEU A 102 -4.97 -14.87 -22.93
C LEU A 102 -6.40 -14.68 -22.38
N GLN A 103 -7.01 -15.75 -21.86
CA GLN A 103 -8.34 -15.70 -21.26
C GLN A 103 -8.39 -14.82 -20.00
N GLN A 104 -7.32 -14.81 -19.20
CA GLN A 104 -7.21 -13.91 -18.05
C GLN A 104 -7.09 -12.46 -18.49
N ALA A 105 -6.36 -12.16 -19.58
CA ALA A 105 -6.28 -10.80 -20.11
C ALA A 105 -7.66 -10.27 -20.54
N TYR A 106 -8.48 -11.09 -21.22
CA TYR A 106 -9.86 -10.73 -21.55
C TYR A 106 -10.69 -10.41 -20.31
N ARG A 107 -10.65 -11.27 -19.29
CA ARG A 107 -11.39 -11.05 -18.04
C ARG A 107 -10.95 -9.78 -17.32
N VAL A 108 -9.64 -9.57 -17.20
CA VAL A 108 -9.08 -8.38 -16.54
C VAL A 108 -9.52 -7.09 -17.24
N ILE A 109 -9.42 -7.04 -18.58
CA ILE A 109 -9.85 -5.87 -19.35
C ILE A 109 -11.36 -5.66 -19.26
N ALA A 110 -12.17 -6.72 -19.24
CA ALA A 110 -13.62 -6.61 -19.07
C ALA A 110 -13.99 -6.02 -17.71
N VAL A 111 -13.33 -6.45 -16.63
CA VAL A 111 -13.53 -5.90 -15.28
C VAL A 111 -13.08 -4.44 -15.24
N ALA A 112 -11.88 -4.14 -15.75
CA ALA A 112 -11.34 -2.78 -15.73
C ALA A 112 -12.20 -1.80 -16.57
N ARG A 113 -12.79 -2.26 -17.68
CA ARG A 113 -13.75 -1.49 -18.48
C ARG A 113 -14.99 -1.11 -17.67
N ARG A 114 -15.56 -2.06 -16.91
CA ARG A 114 -16.71 -1.79 -16.03
C ARG A 114 -16.34 -0.79 -14.92
N GLU A 115 -15.20 -0.99 -14.28
CA GLU A 115 -14.68 -0.09 -13.23
C GLU A 115 -14.37 1.33 -13.77
N HIS A 116 -13.95 1.44 -15.03
CA HIS A 116 -13.71 2.73 -15.69
C HIS A 116 -15.03 3.41 -16.07
N ALA A 117 -15.98 2.67 -16.66
CA ALA A 117 -17.30 3.18 -17.02
C ALA A 117 -18.06 3.70 -15.79
N ALA A 118 -18.09 2.94 -14.69
CA ALA A 118 -18.72 3.37 -13.44
C ALA A 118 -18.12 4.67 -12.87
N ARG A 119 -16.82 4.90 -13.10
CA ARG A 119 -16.09 6.07 -12.58
C ARG A 119 -16.26 7.32 -13.45
N VAL A 120 -16.27 7.13 -14.77
CA VAL A 120 -16.40 8.23 -15.74
C VAL A 120 -17.86 8.66 -15.89
N GLN A 121 -18.77 7.69 -15.96
CA GLN A 121 -20.15 7.96 -16.33
C GLN A 121 -21.05 8.26 -15.11
N GLY A 122 -20.59 7.95 -13.88
CA GLY A 122 -21.45 7.97 -12.70
C GLY A 122 -22.65 7.03 -12.86
N ASP A 123 -23.38 6.75 -11.78
CA ASP A 123 -24.66 6.06 -11.93
C ASP A 123 -25.69 7.04 -12.47
N MET A 124 -25.92 7.01 -13.79
CA MET A 124 -26.89 7.85 -14.48
C MET A 124 -28.35 7.62 -14.01
N PHE A 125 -28.62 6.56 -13.25
CA PHE A 125 -29.96 6.19 -12.79
C PHE A 125 -30.16 6.29 -11.28
N ALA A 126 -29.18 6.76 -10.51
CA ALA A 126 -29.30 6.92 -9.06
C ALA A 126 -30.32 8.01 -8.62
N GLN A 127 -30.92 8.77 -9.54
CA GLN A 127 -31.89 9.85 -9.25
C GLN A 127 -33.35 9.52 -9.57
N GLN A 128 -33.71 8.27 -9.84
CA GLN A 128 -35.11 7.90 -10.13
C GLN A 128 -35.66 6.85 -9.17
N ASP A 129 -35.59 7.11 -7.86
CA ASP A 129 -36.51 6.50 -6.93
C ASP A 129 -37.81 7.34 -6.89
N PRO A 130 -38.98 6.77 -7.24
CA PRO A 130 -40.23 7.50 -7.14
C PRO A 130 -40.53 7.83 -5.67
N PRO A 131 -41.12 9.00 -5.36
CA PRO A 131 -41.46 9.33 -3.98
C PRO A 131 -42.41 8.28 -3.42
N ALA A 132 -42.09 7.78 -2.22
CA ALA A 132 -42.91 6.84 -1.48
C ALA A 132 -44.36 7.35 -1.41
N LYS A 133 -45.29 6.50 -1.85
CA LYS A 133 -46.73 6.78 -1.75
C LYS A 133 -47.09 7.00 -0.27
N GLN A 134 -47.69 8.15 0.02
CA GLN A 134 -48.38 8.43 1.28
C GLN A 134 -49.63 7.57 1.42
#